data_AF-B2JLC3-F1
#
_entry.id   AF-B2JLC3-F1
#
_cell.length_a   1.000
_cell.length_b   1.000
_cell.length_c   1.000
_cell.angle_alpha   90.00
_cell.angle_beta   90.00
_cell.angle_gamma   90.00
#
_symmetry.space_group_name_H-M   'P 1'
#
loop_
_entity.id
_entity.type
_entity.pdbx_description
1 polymer ?
#
loop_
_entity_poly.entity_id
_entity_poly.type
_entity_poly.pdbx_seq_one_letter_code
_entity_poly.pdbx_strand_id
1 'polypeptide(L)'
;MKSRRKHSAKVRKVFNRYFDGRAKMKFSVKEAIHSDDISRIERAMKSVDGDAKVDVNVTTNTVSVDSWLMPEEFFVAFYDEDYNVGILEA
;
A
#
# COMPACT_ATOMS: atom_id res chain seq x y z
N MET A 1 12.75 -25.94 -30.58
CA MET A 1 12.15 -26.00 -29.24
C MET A 1 11.48 -24.69 -28.89
N LYS A 2 10.15 -24.64 -28.98
CA LYS A 2 9.34 -23.51 -28.51
C LYS A 2 9.17 -23.64 -26.99
N SER A 3 9.04 -22.49 -26.33
CA SER A 3 8.48 -22.33 -24.99
C SER A 3 9.37 -22.72 -23.80
N ARG A 4 9.92 -21.69 -23.13
CA ARG A 4 10.20 -21.65 -21.66
C ARG A 4 10.87 -20.36 -21.16
N ARG A 5 11.09 -19.33 -22.00
CA ARG A 5 11.79 -18.08 -21.62
C ARG A 5 10.89 -16.91 -21.17
N LYS A 6 9.60 -17.09 -20.94
CA LYS A 6 8.71 -15.97 -20.55
C LYS A 6 8.36 -15.89 -19.06
N HIS A 7 8.64 -16.92 -18.26
CA HIS A 7 8.34 -16.91 -16.81
C HIS A 7 9.35 -16.10 -15.97
N SER A 8 10.59 -15.95 -16.43
CA SER A 8 11.70 -15.38 -15.62
C SER A 8 11.69 -13.85 -15.52
N ALA A 9 11.20 -13.13 -16.53
CA ALA A 9 11.21 -11.66 -16.52
C ALA A 9 10.19 -11.05 -15.55
N LYS A 10 9.02 -11.69 -15.38
CA LYS A 10 7.95 -11.18 -14.50
C LYS A 10 8.35 -11.30 -13.03
N VAL A 11 8.91 -12.45 -12.63
CA VAL A 11 9.39 -12.71 -11.26
C VAL A 11 10.53 -11.76 -10.89
N ARG A 12 11.48 -11.52 -11.80
CA ARG A 12 12.57 -10.55 -11.58
C ARG A 12 12.08 -9.10 -11.47
N LYS A 13 11.04 -8.71 -12.22
CA LYS A 13 10.47 -7.36 -12.16
C LYS A 13 9.77 -7.10 -10.83
N VAL A 14 9.05 -8.10 -10.32
CA VAL A 14 8.43 -8.06 -8.99
C VAL A 14 9.51 -8.00 -7.92
N PHE A 15 10.50 -8.90 -7.97
CA PHE A 15 11.60 -8.95 -7.02
C PHE A 15 12.44 -7.67 -6.97
N ASN A 16 12.82 -7.09 -8.11
CA ASN A 16 13.58 -5.83 -8.14
C ASN A 16 12.78 -4.62 -7.66
N ARG A 17 11.45 -4.60 -7.84
CA ARG A 17 10.62 -3.50 -7.31
C ARG A 17 10.66 -3.45 -5.79
N TYR A 18 10.75 -4.62 -5.13
CA TYR A 18 10.86 -4.72 -3.68
C TYR A 18 12.26 -4.43 -3.13
N PHE A 19 13.31 -4.47 -3.96
CA PHE A 19 14.71 -4.39 -3.48
C PHE A 19 15.46 -3.11 -3.88
N ASP A 20 14.92 -2.29 -4.81
CA ASP A 20 15.68 -1.19 -5.45
C ASP A 20 15.06 0.21 -5.25
N GLY A 21 14.00 0.34 -4.45
CA GLY A 21 13.38 1.62 -4.13
C GLY A 21 12.10 1.46 -3.31
N ARG A 22 11.68 2.52 -2.59
CA ARG A 22 10.41 2.51 -1.84
C ARG A 22 9.25 2.15 -2.77
N ALA A 23 8.42 1.21 -2.35
CA ALA A 23 7.21 0.84 -3.06
C ALA A 23 6.15 1.92 -2.85
N LYS A 24 5.51 2.33 -3.96
CA LYS A 24 4.32 3.18 -3.91
C LYS A 24 3.09 2.31 -4.02
N MET A 25 2.31 2.32 -2.97
CA MET A 25 1.14 1.50 -2.80
C MET A 25 -0.08 2.39 -2.71
N LYS A 26 -1.20 1.93 -3.26
CA LYS A 26 -2.48 2.64 -3.18
C LYS A 26 -3.56 1.70 -2.75
N PHE A 27 -4.32 2.11 -1.75
CA PHE A 27 -5.42 1.38 -1.15
C PHE A 27 -6.74 2.10 -1.43
N SER A 28 -7.75 1.34 -1.82
CA SER A 28 -9.15 1.78 -1.79
C SER A 28 -9.74 1.43 -0.44
N VAL A 29 -10.35 2.40 0.23
CA VAL A 29 -11.07 2.18 1.49
C VAL A 29 -12.54 1.95 1.15
N LYS A 30 -13.20 1.01 1.83
CA LYS A 30 -14.63 0.74 1.59
C LYS A 30 -15.53 1.70 2.35
N GLU A 31 -15.16 2.04 3.57
CA GLU A 31 -15.85 2.97 4.45
C GLU A 31 -15.49 4.41 4.08
N ALA A 32 -16.41 5.35 4.26
CA ALA A 32 -16.13 6.76 3.98
C ALA A 32 -15.05 7.29 4.93
N ILE A 33 -14.00 7.89 4.37
CA ILE A 33 -13.00 8.63 5.13
C ILE A 33 -13.51 10.06 5.31
N HIS A 34 -13.55 10.55 6.54
CA HIS A 34 -13.84 11.94 6.84
C HIS A 34 -12.55 12.75 7.04
N SER A 35 -12.65 14.07 7.00
CA SER A 35 -11.50 14.96 7.24
C SER A 35 -10.81 14.67 8.58
N ASP A 36 -11.60 14.30 9.58
CA ASP A 36 -11.13 14.08 10.94
C ASP A 36 -10.38 12.73 11.08
N ASP A 37 -10.58 11.82 10.13
CA ASP A 37 -9.93 10.50 10.10
C ASP A 37 -8.51 10.57 9.52
N ILE A 38 -8.16 11.64 8.79
CA ILE A 38 -6.87 11.76 8.09
C ILE A 38 -5.70 11.55 9.06
N SER A 39 -5.67 12.28 10.18
CA SER A 39 -4.59 12.16 11.16
C SER A 39 -4.56 10.80 11.85
N ARG A 40 -5.71 10.15 12.01
CA ARG A 40 -5.83 8.80 12.59
C ARG A 40 -5.20 7.77 11.65
N ILE A 41 -5.60 7.78 10.38
CA ILE A 41 -5.07 6.89 9.34
C ILE A 41 -3.57 7.11 9.15
N GLU A 42 -3.11 8.36 9.07
CA GLU A 42 -1.68 8.68 8.94
C GLU A 42 -0.86 8.12 10.11
N ARG A 43 -1.36 8.26 11.34
CA ARG A 43 -0.70 7.73 12.53
C ARG A 43 -0.66 6.21 12.53
N ALA A 44 -1.76 5.56 12.14
CA ALA A 44 -1.84 4.11 12.05
C ALA A 44 -0.81 3.57 11.05
N MET A 45 -0.74 4.14 9.85
CA MET A 45 0.25 3.74 8.84
C MET A 45 1.69 3.98 9.31
N LYS A 46 1.95 5.12 9.97
CA LYS A 46 3.28 5.41 10.54
C LYS A 46 3.65 4.55 11.75
N SER A 47 2.69 3.88 12.38
CA SER A 47 2.99 2.90 13.43
C SER A 47 3.60 1.61 12.87
N VAL A 48 3.30 1.29 11.60
CA VAL A 48 3.88 0.15 10.88
C VAL A 48 5.27 0.51 10.32
N ASP A 49 5.39 1.67 9.68
CA ASP A 49 6.65 2.22 9.19
C ASP A 49 6.72 3.73 9.48
N GLY A 50 7.59 4.11 10.43
CA GLY A 50 7.74 5.51 10.85
C GLY A 50 8.20 6.45 9.73
N ASP A 51 8.87 5.95 8.71
CA ASP A 51 9.36 6.71 7.56
C ASP A 51 8.41 6.67 6.34
N ALA A 52 7.26 6.00 6.48
CA ALA A 52 6.24 5.94 5.45
C ALA A 52 5.68 7.34 5.16
N LYS A 53 5.58 7.67 3.88
CA LYS A 53 4.82 8.85 3.44
C LYS A 53 3.41 8.40 3.12
N VAL A 54 2.44 9.03 3.77
CA VAL A 54 1.03 8.67 3.70
C VAL A 54 0.29 9.87 3.13
N ASP A 55 -0.55 9.62 2.13
CA ASP A 55 -1.44 10.61 1.52
C ASP A 55 -2.87 10.06 1.56
N VAL A 56 -3.75 10.75 2.28
CA VAL A 56 -5.15 10.35 2.45
C VAL A 56 -6.03 11.25 1.57
N ASN A 57 -6.69 10.65 0.60
CA ASN A 57 -7.62 11.35 -0.27
C ASN A 57 -9.07 11.01 0.10
N VAL A 58 -9.70 11.93 0.83
CA VAL A 58 -11.11 11.84 1.26
C VAL A 58 -12.06 11.81 0.05
N THR A 59 -11.79 12.60 -0.98
CA THR A 59 -12.66 12.70 -2.17
C THR A 59 -12.74 11.40 -2.96
N THR A 60 -11.62 10.69 -3.11
CA THR A 60 -11.58 9.42 -3.84
C THR A 60 -11.64 8.20 -2.94
N ASN A 61 -11.69 8.40 -1.62
CA ASN A 61 -11.68 7.35 -0.61
C ASN A 61 -10.48 6.39 -0.75
N THR A 62 -9.30 6.99 -0.95
CA THR A 62 -8.05 6.22 -1.17
C THR A 62 -6.92 6.69 -0.28
N VAL A 63 -6.05 5.76 0.10
CA VAL A 63 -4.83 6.05 0.85
C VAL A 63 -3.63 5.60 0.03
N SER A 64 -2.67 6.50 -0.16
CA SER A 64 -1.41 6.18 -0.84
C SER A 64 -0.31 6.09 0.21
N VAL A 65 0.50 5.03 0.15
CA VAL A 65 1.60 4.77 1.09
C VAL A 65 2.88 4.55 0.29
N ASP A 66 3.91 5.33 0.60
CA ASP A 66 5.26 5.21 0.06
C ASP A 66 6.17 4.67 1.17
N SER A 67 6.48 3.38 1.11
CA SER A 67 7.17 2.64 2.18
C SER A 67 8.11 1.57 1.59
N TRP A 68 9.06 1.13 2.40
CA TRP A 68 9.93 -0.02 2.11
C TRP A 68 9.25 -1.36 2.39
N LEU A 69 8.14 -1.35 3.11
CA LEU A 69 7.41 -2.55 3.50
C LEU A 69 6.44 -3.00 2.41
N MET A 70 6.02 -4.25 2.52
CA MET A 70 5.02 -4.82 1.63
C MET A 70 3.61 -4.29 1.96
N PRO A 71 2.69 -4.19 0.98
CA PRO A 71 1.33 -3.72 1.22
C PRO A 71 0.60 -4.51 2.31
N GLU A 72 0.94 -5.80 2.44
CA GLU A 72 0.31 -6.72 3.37
C GLU A 72 0.46 -6.29 4.83
N GLU A 73 1.60 -5.68 5.19
CA GLU A 73 1.87 -5.18 6.54
C GLU A 73 0.93 -4.04 6.95
N PHE A 74 0.41 -3.29 5.97
CA PHE A 74 -0.48 -2.17 6.22
C PHE A 74 -1.95 -2.58 6.38
N PHE A 75 -2.36 -3.78 5.96
CA PHE A 75 -3.75 -4.23 6.14
C PHE A 75 -4.15 -4.28 7.62
N VAL A 76 -3.24 -4.71 8.49
CA VAL A 76 -3.50 -4.83 9.92
C VAL A 76 -3.78 -3.45 10.52
N ALA A 77 -2.97 -2.44 10.15
CA ALA A 77 -3.19 -1.07 10.63
C ALA A 77 -4.47 -0.43 10.10
N PHE A 78 -4.96 -0.81 8.92
CA PHE A 78 -6.31 -0.40 8.49
C PHE A 78 -7.40 -1.10 9.30
N TYR A 79 -7.24 -2.41 9.52
CA TYR A 79 -8.21 -3.22 10.27
C TYR A 79 -8.35 -2.76 11.72
N ASP A 80 -7.25 -2.44 12.39
CA ASP A 80 -7.24 -1.91 13.76
C ASP A 80 -7.95 -0.54 13.87
N GLU A 81 -8.08 0.17 12.75
CA GLU A 81 -8.80 1.44 12.67
C GLU A 81 -10.22 1.29 12.09
N ASP A 82 -10.74 0.05 12.03
CA ASP A 82 -12.07 -0.32 11.52
C ASP A 82 -12.26 -0.06 10.01
N TYR A 83 -11.18 -0.02 9.23
CA TYR A 83 -11.22 0.16 7.78
C TYR A 83 -10.96 -1.15 7.03
N ASN A 84 -11.83 -1.44 6.06
CA ASN A 84 -11.60 -2.50 5.09
C ASN A 84 -11.02 -1.92 3.81
N VAL A 85 -9.84 -2.41 3.41
CA VAL A 85 -9.15 -1.90 2.23
C VAL A 85 -8.89 -2.96 1.17
N GLY A 86 -8.79 -2.49 -0.08
CA GLY A 86 -8.30 -3.28 -1.22
C GLY A 86 -7.13 -2.60 -1.89
N ILE A 87 -6.15 -3.37 -2.37
CA ILE A 87 -4.99 -2.83 -3.11
C ILE A 87 -5.42 -2.43 -4.51
N LEU A 88 -5.22 -1.15 -4.84
CA LEU A 88 -5.37 -0.60 -6.19
C LEU A 88 -4.04 -0.64 -6.96
N GLU A 89 -2.92 -0.38 -6.28
CA GLU A 89 -1.58 -0.35 -6.87
C GLU A 89 -0.54 -0.83 -5.85
N ALA A 90 0.40 -1.66 -6.30
CA ALA A 90 1.58 -2.15 -5.58
C ALA A 90 2.62 -2.64 -6.61
#